data_AF-A0A948UNK3-F1
#
_entry.id   AF-A0A948UNK3-F1
#
_cell.length_a   1.000
_cell.length_b   1.000
_cell.length_c   1.000
_cell.angle_alpha   90.00
_cell.angle_beta   90.00
_cell.angle_gamma   90.00
#
_symmetry.space_group_name_H-M   'P 1'
#
loop_
_entity.id
_entity.type
_entity.pdbx_description
1 polymer ?
#
loop_
_entity_poly.entity_id
_entity_poly.type
_entity_poly.pdbx_seq_one_letter_code
_entity_poly.pdbx_strand_id
1 'polypeptide(L)'
;MKNGLYVYGVIKTSVPQEFGEIGIGDKSSKVITIGFKNLAAVVSGGPFMVYDSLAKEKTIRDLVTHQFVVEKVMEGFTIIPLKFGTMVETEDEVIKLMDKGYFILKDALCKMEGKIELDVVVSWKLPKILAGIYAYNRQVQKKQKEIASKGDKATPEERIALGMLIEQALITKKAKDRLLILQALKKMAVDICPHDLTGDEMIFNTAFLIKASDKEIFYKAIDKLDQKFEDALNFRLVGPLPSYSFSTILFNRINKHEVEKAKETLGLNGEITDKAVNHAYRQLAQVYHPDKNAGQGQLKFDLINSAYKILKDFTRRGFFDVDIYHWEVGR
;
A
#
# COMPACT_ATOMS: atom_id res chain seq x y z
N MET A 1 15.39 25.54 5.26
CA MET A 1 14.56 24.42 4.78
C MET A 1 13.67 24.96 3.67
N LYS A 2 13.60 24.28 2.52
CA LYS A 2 12.71 24.69 1.44
C LYS A 2 11.27 24.44 1.88
N ASN A 3 10.35 25.36 1.66
CA ASN A 3 8.92 25.13 1.92
C ASN A 3 8.30 24.36 0.75
N GLY A 4 7.25 23.60 1.03
CA GLY A 4 6.47 22.89 0.02
C GLY A 4 5.04 22.67 0.49
N LEU A 5 4.29 21.92 -0.31
CA LEU A 5 2.91 21.53 -0.06
C LEU A 5 2.87 20.02 0.12
N TYR A 6 2.27 19.58 1.22
CA TYR A 6 1.90 18.20 1.43
C TYR A 6 0.55 17.95 0.74
N VAL A 7 0.44 16.89 -0.06
CA VAL A 7 -0.78 16.54 -0.78
C VAL A 7 -1.41 15.29 -0.17
N TYR A 8 -2.62 15.41 0.35
CA TYR A 8 -3.33 14.33 1.05
C TYR A 8 -4.14 13.46 0.11
N GLY A 9 -4.81 14.08 -0.86
CA GLY A 9 -5.79 13.41 -1.69
C GLY A 9 -6.43 14.36 -2.70
N VAL A 10 -7.29 13.81 -3.54
CA VAL A 10 -8.06 14.58 -4.53
C VAL A 10 -9.55 14.36 -4.30
N ILE A 11 -10.33 15.45 -4.35
CA ILE A 11 -11.79 15.46 -4.19
C ILE A 11 -12.47 16.07 -5.41
N LYS A 12 -13.75 15.76 -5.60
CA LYS A 12 -14.60 16.38 -6.63
C LYS A 12 -15.26 17.64 -6.06
N THR A 13 -14.75 18.81 -6.41
CA THR A 13 -15.35 20.11 -6.09
C THR A 13 -14.85 21.18 -7.08
N SER A 14 -15.67 22.21 -7.29
CA SER A 14 -15.29 23.44 -7.99
C SER A 14 -15.24 24.65 -7.05
N VAL A 15 -15.54 24.46 -5.77
CA VAL A 15 -15.58 25.52 -4.76
C VAL A 15 -14.42 25.32 -3.78
N PRO A 16 -13.63 26.37 -3.50
CA PRO A 16 -12.57 26.30 -2.49
C PRO A 16 -13.09 25.79 -1.15
N GLN A 17 -12.36 24.86 -0.52
CA GLN A 17 -12.66 24.32 0.80
C GLN A 17 -11.49 24.58 1.76
N GLU A 18 -11.83 24.66 3.04
CA GLU A 18 -10.87 24.72 4.15
C GLU A 18 -11.29 23.70 5.22
N PHE A 19 -10.33 22.93 5.72
CA PHE A 19 -10.58 21.85 6.69
C PHE A 19 -9.98 22.15 8.08
N GLY A 20 -9.52 23.39 8.29
CA GLY A 20 -8.95 23.86 9.54
C GLY A 20 -7.42 23.67 9.65
N GLU A 21 -6.89 24.00 10.81
CA GLU A 21 -5.47 23.90 11.16
C GLU A 21 -5.16 22.51 11.71
N ILE A 22 -5.17 21.52 10.81
CA ILE A 22 -5.03 20.09 11.16
C ILE A 22 -3.95 19.38 10.33
N GLY A 23 -3.22 20.15 9.51
CA GLY A 23 -2.22 19.63 8.58
C GLY A 23 -0.91 19.22 9.23
N ILE A 24 -0.09 18.52 8.44
CA ILE A 24 1.21 17.96 8.84
C ILE A 24 2.22 19.10 8.97
N GLY A 25 2.94 19.11 10.08
CA GLY A 25 3.96 20.10 10.40
C GLY A 25 4.05 20.36 11.91
N ASP A 26 5.14 20.98 12.35
CA ASP A 26 5.37 21.27 13.77
C ASP A 26 4.38 22.33 14.32
N LYS A 27 3.79 23.13 13.44
CA LYS A 27 2.62 23.96 13.69
C LYS A 27 1.49 23.41 12.83
N SER A 28 0.36 23.05 13.45
CA SER A 28 -0.79 22.49 12.74
C SER A 28 -1.15 23.38 11.56
N SER A 29 -0.85 22.90 10.36
CA SER A 29 -0.89 23.76 9.17
C SER A 29 -2.31 23.81 8.62
N LYS A 30 -2.70 24.95 8.04
CA LYS A 30 -4.02 25.09 7.44
C LYS A 30 -4.17 24.13 6.25
N VAL A 31 -5.20 23.30 6.28
CA VAL A 31 -5.56 22.39 5.18
C VAL A 31 -6.57 23.08 4.29
N ILE A 32 -6.23 23.24 3.02
CA ILE A 32 -7.03 23.93 2.00
C ILE A 32 -7.07 23.11 0.72
N THR A 33 -7.87 23.56 -0.26
CA THR A 33 -7.91 22.96 -1.59
C THR A 33 -7.28 23.84 -2.67
N ILE A 34 -6.52 23.23 -3.57
CA ILE A 34 -6.10 23.84 -4.84
C ILE A 34 -6.97 23.26 -5.95
N GLY A 35 -7.77 24.13 -6.59
CA GLY A 35 -8.75 23.74 -7.61
C GLY A 35 -8.14 23.53 -9.00
N PHE A 36 -8.63 22.52 -9.71
CA PHE A 36 -8.36 22.30 -11.12
C PHE A 36 -9.60 21.71 -11.83
N LYS A 37 -10.22 22.50 -12.71
CA LYS A 37 -11.50 22.16 -13.37
C LYS A 37 -12.60 21.85 -12.32
N ASN A 38 -13.06 20.61 -12.26
CA ASN A 38 -14.09 20.15 -11.31
C ASN A 38 -13.52 19.24 -10.20
N LEU A 39 -12.20 19.23 -10.05
CA LEU A 39 -11.48 18.51 -9.02
C LEU A 39 -10.68 19.50 -8.17
N ALA A 40 -10.31 19.10 -6.96
CA ALA A 40 -9.37 19.85 -6.15
C ALA A 40 -8.44 18.94 -5.36
N ALA A 41 -7.16 19.31 -5.27
CA ALA A 41 -6.19 18.64 -4.42
C ALA A 41 -6.30 19.20 -2.99
N VAL A 42 -6.36 18.32 -2.00
CA VAL A 42 -6.33 18.69 -0.58
C VAL A 42 -4.87 18.79 -0.14
N VAL A 43 -4.47 19.96 0.35
CA VAL A 43 -3.07 20.26 0.66
C VAL A 43 -2.89 21.03 1.97
N SER A 44 -1.70 20.97 2.52
CA SER A 44 -1.23 21.91 3.56
C SER A 44 0.20 22.35 3.29
N GLY A 45 0.53 23.59 3.63
CA GLY A 45 1.90 24.09 3.57
C GLY A 45 2.77 23.53 4.70
N GLY A 46 4.06 23.37 4.46
CA GLY A 46 5.01 22.95 5.48
C GLY A 46 6.46 22.90 4.99
N PRO A 47 7.42 22.56 5.86
CA PRO A 47 8.78 22.27 5.46
C PRO A 47 8.80 21.10 4.46
N PHE A 48 9.58 21.19 3.40
CA PHE A 48 9.77 20.08 2.46
C PHE A 48 10.50 18.94 3.16
N MET A 49 9.88 17.76 3.21
CA MET A 49 10.37 16.60 3.95
C MET A 49 10.59 15.40 3.03
N VAL A 50 11.68 14.68 3.26
CA VAL A 50 11.98 13.38 2.63
C VAL A 50 11.90 12.31 3.71
N TYR A 51 10.79 11.57 3.73
CA TYR A 51 10.43 10.68 4.84
C TYR A 51 11.42 9.53 5.08
N ASP A 52 12.16 9.09 4.07
CA ASP A 52 13.18 8.03 4.18
C ASP A 52 14.36 8.41 5.11
N SER A 53 14.50 9.71 5.40
CA SER A 53 15.59 10.26 6.22
C SER A 53 15.16 10.73 7.62
N LEU A 54 13.87 10.57 7.96
CA LEU A 54 13.30 11.07 9.20
C LEU A 54 13.35 10.01 10.33
N ALA A 55 13.39 10.50 11.57
CA ALA A 55 13.24 9.66 12.75
C ALA A 55 11.86 8.96 12.74
N LYS A 56 11.85 7.68 13.14
CA LYS A 56 10.67 6.82 13.08
C LYS A 56 9.47 7.40 13.83
N GLU A 57 9.71 8.04 14.97
CA GLU A 57 8.69 8.67 15.81
C GLU A 57 7.98 9.81 15.06
N LYS A 58 8.74 10.60 14.29
CA LYS A 58 8.17 11.69 13.48
C LYS A 58 7.35 11.14 12.33
N THR A 59 7.86 10.13 11.61
CA THR A 59 7.12 9.49 10.52
C THR A 59 5.80 8.90 11.00
N ILE A 60 5.76 8.23 12.15
CA ILE A 60 4.52 7.69 12.73
C ILE A 60 3.54 8.81 13.06
N ARG A 61 4.00 9.90 13.69
CA ARG A 61 3.15 11.05 14.01
C ARG A 61 2.52 11.65 12.76
N ASP A 62 3.33 11.90 11.73
CA ASP A 62 2.85 12.48 10.48
C ASP A 62 1.87 11.54 9.76
N LEU A 63 2.07 10.22 9.84
CA LEU A 63 1.14 9.23 9.29
C LEU A 63 -0.23 9.28 9.98
N VAL A 64 -0.25 9.41 11.31
CA VAL A 64 -1.50 9.59 12.06
C VAL A 64 -2.18 10.90 11.67
N THR A 65 -1.43 11.99 11.54
CA THR A 65 -1.98 13.28 11.08
C THR A 65 -2.51 13.19 9.65
N HIS A 66 -1.81 12.51 8.74
CA HIS A 66 -2.27 12.24 7.38
C HIS A 66 -3.64 11.57 7.41
N GLN A 67 -3.75 10.47 8.16
CA GLN A 67 -4.99 9.73 8.27
C GLN A 67 -6.13 10.59 8.82
N PHE A 68 -5.86 11.36 9.88
CA PHE A 68 -6.85 12.26 10.48
C PHE A 68 -7.39 13.31 9.48
N VAL A 69 -6.50 13.93 8.68
CA VAL A 69 -6.92 14.91 7.67
C VAL A 69 -7.81 14.26 6.61
N VAL A 70 -7.43 13.08 6.12
CA VAL A 70 -8.20 12.36 5.10
C VAL A 70 -9.57 11.97 5.64
N GLU A 71 -9.65 11.43 6.86
CA GLU A 71 -10.91 11.12 7.54
C GLU A 71 -11.79 12.36 7.72
N LYS A 72 -11.19 13.51 8.08
CA LYS A 72 -11.95 14.77 8.21
C LYS A 72 -12.56 15.22 6.88
N VAL A 73 -11.83 15.06 5.77
CA VAL A 73 -12.35 15.37 4.43
C VAL A 73 -13.48 14.40 4.04
N MET A 74 -13.38 13.13 4.43
CA MET A 74 -14.38 12.10 4.14
C MET A 74 -15.77 12.38 4.74
N GLU A 75 -15.85 13.20 5.79
CA GLU A 75 -17.15 13.62 6.36
C GLU A 75 -18.03 14.35 5.34
N GLY A 76 -17.44 15.04 4.37
CA GLY A 76 -18.16 15.82 3.35
C GLY A 76 -17.89 15.42 1.90
N PHE A 77 -16.82 14.67 1.63
CA PHE A 77 -16.38 14.39 0.26
C PHE A 77 -15.92 12.95 0.07
N THR A 78 -16.12 12.40 -1.13
CA THR A 78 -15.31 11.26 -1.57
C THR A 78 -13.91 11.78 -1.92
N ILE A 79 -12.90 11.20 -1.27
CA ILE A 79 -11.49 11.51 -1.47
C ILE A 79 -10.76 10.30 -2.02
N ILE A 80 -9.96 10.51 -3.06
CA ILE A 80 -8.97 9.54 -3.50
C ILE A 80 -7.67 9.85 -2.77
N PRO A 81 -7.21 8.96 -1.87
CA PRO A 81 -6.01 9.21 -1.10
C PRO A 81 -4.78 9.20 -2.01
N LEU A 82 -3.82 10.06 -1.71
CA LEU A 82 -2.49 9.98 -2.27
C LEU A 82 -1.58 9.20 -1.31
N LYS A 83 -0.52 8.59 -1.85
CA LYS A 83 0.48 7.92 -1.03
C LYS A 83 1.02 8.88 0.04
N PHE A 84 1.12 8.37 1.26
CA PHE A 84 1.74 9.09 2.37
C PHE A 84 3.12 9.64 1.98
N GLY A 85 3.38 10.89 2.32
CA GLY A 85 4.63 11.58 2.06
C GLY A 85 4.70 12.25 0.69
N THR A 86 3.59 12.33 -0.04
CA THR A 86 3.53 13.06 -1.30
C THR A 86 3.68 14.57 -1.07
N MET A 87 4.84 15.11 -1.46
CA MET A 87 5.22 16.51 -1.33
C MET A 87 5.49 17.12 -2.71
N VAL A 88 5.03 18.36 -2.91
CA VAL A 88 5.29 19.18 -4.11
C VAL A 88 5.82 20.54 -3.68
N GLU A 89 6.51 21.24 -4.57
CA GLU A 89 7.18 22.50 -4.20
C GLU A 89 6.26 23.71 -4.28
N THR A 90 5.34 23.71 -5.25
CA THR A 90 4.52 24.88 -5.57
C THR A 90 3.10 24.47 -5.98
N GLU A 91 2.15 25.41 -5.92
CA GLU A 91 0.80 25.19 -6.44
C GLU A 91 0.79 24.87 -7.95
N ASP A 92 1.69 25.49 -8.73
CA ASP A 92 1.84 25.19 -10.16
C ASP A 92 2.18 23.72 -10.43
N GLU A 93 2.97 23.08 -9.56
CA GLU A 93 3.26 21.64 -9.65
C GLU A 93 2.00 20.82 -9.37
N VAL A 94 1.19 21.21 -8.39
CA VAL A 94 -0.12 20.57 -8.10
C VAL A 94 -1.02 20.67 -9.33
N ILE A 95 -1.15 21.84 -9.93
CA ILE A 95 -2.00 22.07 -11.11
C ILE A 95 -1.53 21.19 -12.28
N LYS A 96 -0.22 21.09 -12.54
CA LYS A 96 0.33 20.23 -13.60
C LYS A 96 0.05 18.75 -13.35
N LEU A 97 0.15 18.29 -12.10
CA LEU A 97 -0.18 16.92 -11.72
C LEU A 97 -1.67 16.63 -11.92
N MET A 98 -2.53 17.55 -11.49
CA MET A 98 -3.97 17.46 -11.66
C MET A 98 -4.39 17.46 -13.14
N ASP A 99 -3.68 18.21 -14.00
CA ASP A 99 -3.95 18.21 -15.45
C ASP A 99 -3.58 16.89 -16.10
N LYS A 100 -2.34 16.41 -15.88
CA LYS A 100 -1.88 15.12 -16.41
C LYS A 100 -2.73 13.94 -15.93
N GLY A 101 -3.07 13.93 -14.65
CA GLY A 101 -3.86 12.88 -14.02
C GLY A 101 -5.37 13.03 -14.16
N TYR A 102 -5.87 14.09 -14.82
CA TYR A 102 -7.28 14.49 -14.72
C TYR A 102 -8.28 13.36 -14.98
N PHE A 103 -8.09 12.61 -16.08
CA PHE A 103 -9.00 11.52 -16.43
C PHE A 103 -8.92 10.34 -15.45
N ILE A 104 -7.71 9.97 -15.02
CA ILE A 104 -7.48 8.87 -14.07
C ILE A 104 -8.10 9.23 -12.71
N LEU A 105 -7.83 10.44 -12.21
CA LEU A 105 -8.37 10.95 -10.94
C LEU A 105 -9.89 11.03 -10.96
N LYS A 106 -10.47 11.53 -12.06
CA LYS A 106 -11.92 11.63 -12.23
C LYS A 106 -12.58 10.25 -12.25
N ASP A 107 -12.01 9.30 -13.00
CA ASP A 107 -12.53 7.93 -13.08
C ASP A 107 -12.44 7.22 -11.72
N ALA A 108 -11.30 7.36 -11.01
CA ALA A 108 -11.12 6.86 -9.66
C ALA A 108 -12.18 7.42 -8.70
N LEU A 109 -12.40 8.74 -8.69
CA LEU A 109 -13.44 9.38 -7.87
C LEU A 109 -14.83 8.84 -8.18
N CYS A 110 -15.20 8.72 -9.46
CA CYS A 110 -16.49 8.15 -9.86
C CYS A 110 -16.65 6.69 -9.40
N LYS A 111 -15.58 5.90 -9.48
CA LYS A 111 -15.58 4.51 -8.99
C LYS A 111 -15.71 4.42 -7.48
N MET A 112 -15.13 5.36 -6.72
CA MET A 112 -15.16 5.34 -5.24
C MET A 112 -16.37 6.06 -4.64
N GLU A 113 -17.11 6.83 -5.42
CA GLU A 113 -18.28 7.58 -4.95
C GLU A 113 -19.28 6.67 -4.21
N GLY A 114 -19.69 7.11 -3.01
CA GLY A 114 -20.62 6.40 -2.13
C GLY A 114 -20.08 5.09 -1.52
N LYS A 115 -18.77 4.84 -1.59
CA LYS A 115 -18.12 3.64 -1.07
C LYS A 115 -17.12 3.98 0.03
N ILE A 116 -16.90 3.01 0.91
CA ILE A 116 -15.92 3.07 2.00
C ILE A 116 -15.13 1.77 2.01
N GLU A 117 -13.91 1.85 2.52
CA GLU A 117 -13.08 0.69 2.79
C GLU A 117 -13.26 0.25 4.25
N LEU A 118 -13.38 -1.06 4.46
CA LEU A 118 -13.33 -1.70 5.76
C LEU A 118 -12.32 -2.83 5.74
N ASP A 119 -11.37 -2.77 6.66
CA ASP A 119 -10.36 -3.79 6.85
C ASP A 119 -10.83 -4.80 7.89
N VAL A 120 -10.92 -6.06 7.50
CA VAL A 120 -11.24 -7.17 8.41
C VAL A 120 -9.96 -7.95 8.68
N VAL A 121 -9.52 -7.90 9.92
CA VAL A 121 -8.39 -8.68 10.43
C VAL A 121 -8.91 -9.72 11.40
N VAL A 122 -8.54 -10.98 11.19
CA VAL A 122 -8.96 -12.08 12.05
C VAL A 122 -7.75 -12.88 12.50
N SER A 123 -7.65 -13.06 13.81
CA SER A 123 -6.58 -13.82 14.44
C SER A 123 -7.14 -14.96 15.28
N TRP A 124 -6.40 -16.06 15.35
CA TRP A 124 -6.67 -17.16 16.25
C TRP A 124 -6.34 -16.82 17.69
N LYS A 125 -7.19 -17.30 18.61
CA LYS A 125 -6.77 -17.52 19.99
C LYS A 125 -6.08 -18.87 20.06
N LEU A 126 -4.79 -18.93 19.78
CA LEU A 126 -4.03 -20.17 19.57
C LEU A 126 -4.27 -21.26 20.64
N PRO A 127 -4.34 -20.95 21.96
CA PRO A 127 -4.63 -21.96 22.97
C PRO A 127 -5.96 -22.70 22.75
N LYS A 128 -7.02 -21.98 22.34
CA LYS A 128 -8.34 -22.58 22.05
C LYS A 128 -8.30 -23.45 20.80
N ILE A 129 -7.59 -23.00 19.78
CA ILE A 129 -7.45 -23.75 18.52
C ILE A 129 -6.68 -25.05 18.75
N LEU A 130 -5.56 -24.98 19.47
CA LEU A 130 -4.76 -26.16 19.83
C LEU A 130 -5.59 -27.15 20.67
N ALA A 131 -6.31 -26.67 21.69
CA ALA A 131 -7.20 -27.52 22.49
C ALA A 131 -8.23 -28.25 21.60
N GLY A 132 -8.82 -27.55 20.62
CA GLY A 132 -9.72 -28.17 19.63
C GLY A 132 -9.03 -29.22 18.75
N ILE A 133 -7.80 -28.98 18.31
CA ILE A 133 -7.04 -29.96 17.51
C ILE A 133 -6.77 -31.23 18.32
N TYR A 134 -6.31 -31.10 19.57
CA TYR A 134 -6.12 -32.26 20.46
C TYR A 134 -7.43 -33.00 20.75
N ALA A 135 -8.55 -32.29 20.85
CA ALA A 135 -9.86 -32.87 21.17
C ALA A 135 -10.56 -33.55 19.98
N TYR A 136 -10.30 -33.13 18.73
CA TYR A 136 -11.10 -33.57 17.57
C TYR A 136 -10.30 -34.15 16.41
N ASN A 137 -8.98 -33.94 16.32
CA ASN A 137 -8.18 -34.50 15.22
C ASN A 137 -7.74 -35.94 15.55
N ARG A 138 -8.33 -36.92 14.86
CA ARG A 138 -8.07 -38.35 15.07
C ARG A 138 -6.59 -38.74 14.89
N GLN A 139 -5.87 -38.15 13.94
CA GLN A 139 -4.47 -38.48 13.70
C GLN A 139 -3.58 -37.98 14.84
N VAL A 140 -3.80 -36.74 15.28
CA VAL A 140 -3.11 -36.14 16.44
C VAL A 140 -3.41 -36.94 17.70
N GLN A 141 -4.66 -37.30 17.96
CA GLN A 141 -5.05 -38.12 19.11
C GLN A 141 -4.39 -39.50 19.12
N LYS A 142 -4.36 -40.17 17.97
CA LYS A 142 -3.72 -41.49 17.85
C LYS A 142 -2.23 -41.37 18.17
N LYS A 143 -1.53 -40.42 17.55
CA LYS A 143 -0.10 -40.23 17.76
C LYS A 143 0.25 -39.79 19.18
N GLN A 144 -0.57 -38.93 19.78
CA GLN A 144 -0.43 -38.52 21.17
C GLN A 144 -0.57 -39.70 22.14
N LYS A 145 -1.55 -40.59 21.92
CA LYS A 145 -1.73 -41.81 22.73
C LYS A 145 -0.56 -42.77 22.60
N GLU A 146 -0.05 -42.98 21.38
CA GLU A 146 1.14 -43.80 21.13
C GLU A 146 2.36 -43.28 21.90
N ILE A 147 2.60 -41.96 21.87
CA ILE A 147 3.70 -41.32 22.60
C ILE A 147 3.48 -41.44 24.12
N ALA A 148 2.26 -41.16 24.60
CA ALA A 148 1.92 -41.26 26.02
C ALA A 148 2.12 -42.67 26.58
N SER A 149 1.81 -43.72 25.80
CA SER A 149 2.05 -45.12 26.21
C SER A 149 3.52 -45.49 26.35
N LYS A 150 4.43 -44.74 25.73
CA LYS A 150 5.88 -44.96 25.79
C LYS A 150 6.56 -44.13 26.89
N GLY A 151 5.89 -43.11 27.42
CA GLY A 151 6.44 -42.20 28.44
C GLY A 151 7.80 -41.64 28.02
N ASP A 152 8.80 -41.80 28.88
CA ASP A 152 10.16 -41.30 28.65
C ASP A 152 10.91 -42.04 27.54
N LYS A 153 10.40 -43.17 27.04
CA LYS A 153 11.00 -43.92 25.92
C LYS A 153 10.59 -43.38 24.55
N ALA A 154 9.74 -42.35 24.48
CA ALA A 154 9.33 -41.75 23.21
C ALA A 154 10.51 -41.04 22.53
N THR A 155 10.75 -41.37 21.25
CA THR A 155 11.92 -40.85 20.54
C THR A 155 11.72 -39.39 20.08
N PRO A 156 12.80 -38.63 19.84
CA PRO A 156 12.70 -37.28 19.26
C PRO A 156 11.93 -37.26 17.94
N GLU A 157 12.10 -38.26 17.08
CA GLU A 157 11.42 -38.38 15.80
C GLU A 157 9.90 -38.51 15.96
N GLU A 158 9.44 -39.21 17.00
CA GLU A 158 8.00 -39.33 17.28
C GLU A 158 7.38 -38.01 17.73
N ARG A 159 8.12 -37.22 18.52
CA ARG A 159 7.69 -35.89 18.95
C ARG A 159 7.64 -34.92 17.77
N ILE A 160 8.62 -34.99 16.86
CA ILE A 160 8.64 -34.22 15.62
C ILE A 160 7.44 -34.59 14.74
N ALA A 161 7.16 -35.90 14.58
CA ALA A 161 6.02 -36.36 13.80
C ALA A 161 4.67 -35.88 14.36
N LEU A 162 4.51 -35.83 15.70
CA LEU A 162 3.33 -35.23 16.32
C LEU A 162 3.23 -33.73 16.01
N GLY A 163 4.35 -33.01 16.09
CA GLY A 163 4.43 -31.60 15.72
C GLY A 163 3.98 -31.34 14.29
N MET A 164 4.48 -32.13 13.32
CA MET A 164 4.09 -32.04 11.90
C MET A 164 2.59 -32.30 11.69
N LEU A 165 2.00 -33.26 12.42
CA LEU A 165 0.55 -33.52 12.34
C LEU A 165 -0.28 -32.34 12.87
N ILE A 166 0.19 -31.68 13.93
CA ILE A 166 -0.46 -30.49 14.49
C ILE A 166 -0.35 -29.34 13.51
N GLU A 167 0.84 -29.10 12.93
CA GLU A 167 1.07 -28.07 11.92
C GLU A 167 0.16 -28.27 10.70
N GLN A 168 0.08 -29.50 10.17
CA GLN A 168 -0.81 -29.81 9.06
C GLN A 168 -2.29 -29.58 9.41
N ALA A 169 -2.69 -29.90 10.65
CA ALA A 169 -4.04 -29.65 11.14
C ALA A 169 -4.34 -28.14 11.24
N LEU A 170 -3.37 -27.34 11.70
CA LEU A 170 -3.45 -25.88 11.73
C LEU A 170 -3.56 -25.32 10.31
N ILE A 171 -2.69 -25.69 9.37
CA ILE A 171 -2.77 -25.22 7.97
C ILE A 171 -4.15 -25.51 7.37
N THR A 172 -4.64 -26.73 7.54
CA THR A 172 -5.96 -27.15 7.02
C THR A 172 -7.10 -26.35 7.64
N LYS A 173 -7.07 -26.15 8.96
CA LYS A 173 -8.09 -25.37 9.66
C LYS A 173 -8.04 -23.89 9.28
N LYS A 174 -6.83 -23.30 9.15
CA LYS A 174 -6.61 -21.91 8.74
C LYS A 174 -7.22 -21.66 7.36
N ALA A 175 -6.95 -22.54 6.40
CA ALA A 175 -7.53 -22.45 5.06
C ALA A 175 -9.07 -22.55 5.07
N LYS A 176 -9.63 -23.47 5.86
CA LYS A 176 -11.08 -23.65 6.00
C LYS A 176 -11.77 -22.43 6.62
N ASP A 177 -11.24 -21.94 7.74
CA ASP A 177 -11.79 -20.77 8.45
C ASP A 177 -11.71 -19.52 7.56
N ARG A 178 -10.57 -19.31 6.88
CA ARG A 178 -10.39 -18.22 5.91
C ARG A 178 -11.43 -18.24 4.79
N LEU A 179 -11.66 -19.41 4.19
CA LEU A 179 -12.64 -19.54 3.10
C LEU A 179 -14.07 -19.24 3.58
N LEU A 180 -14.42 -19.69 4.78
CA LEU A 180 -15.73 -19.46 5.37
C LEU A 180 -15.98 -17.97 5.62
N ILE A 181 -15.00 -17.27 6.22
CA ILE A 181 -15.06 -15.82 6.46
C ILE A 181 -15.20 -15.08 5.13
N LEU A 182 -14.36 -15.42 4.14
CA LEU A 182 -14.40 -14.79 2.82
C LEU A 182 -15.77 -14.95 2.15
N GLN A 183 -16.33 -16.15 2.13
CA GLN A 183 -17.61 -16.43 1.48
C GLN A 183 -18.78 -15.70 2.15
N ALA A 184 -18.73 -15.52 3.46
CA ALA A 184 -19.76 -14.79 4.19
C ALA A 184 -19.76 -13.30 3.87
N LEU A 185 -18.58 -12.69 3.76
CA LEU A 185 -18.43 -11.23 3.59
C LEU A 185 -18.42 -10.80 2.12
N LYS A 186 -17.89 -11.63 1.21
CA LYS A 186 -17.73 -11.29 -0.23
C LYS A 186 -19.03 -10.85 -0.89
N LYS A 187 -20.18 -11.40 -0.51
CA LYS A 187 -21.48 -11.08 -1.12
C LYS A 187 -21.93 -9.63 -0.90
N MET A 188 -21.34 -8.97 0.09
CA MET A 188 -21.71 -7.63 0.53
C MET A 188 -20.71 -6.57 0.09
N ALA A 189 -19.62 -7.01 -0.56
CA ALA A 189 -18.56 -6.16 -1.03
C ALA A 189 -18.69 -5.92 -2.53
N VAL A 190 -18.42 -4.68 -2.92
CA VAL A 190 -18.24 -4.26 -4.32
C VAL A 190 -16.94 -4.84 -4.86
N ASP A 191 -15.89 -4.81 -4.04
CA ASP A 191 -14.58 -5.36 -4.36
C ASP A 191 -13.85 -5.82 -3.10
N ILE A 192 -12.84 -6.69 -3.27
CA ILE A 192 -12.05 -7.26 -2.17
C ILE A 192 -10.56 -7.20 -2.50
N CYS A 193 -9.76 -6.83 -1.51
CA CYS A 193 -8.31 -6.77 -1.64
C CYS A 193 -7.66 -7.51 -0.46
N PRO A 194 -7.20 -8.76 -0.64
CA PRO A 194 -6.45 -9.45 0.41
C PRO A 194 -5.13 -8.74 0.71
N HIS A 195 -4.73 -8.75 1.98
CA HIS A 195 -3.42 -8.26 2.41
C HIS A 195 -2.57 -9.43 2.92
N ASP A 196 -1.27 -9.18 3.10
CA ASP A 196 -0.37 -10.17 3.67
C ASP A 196 -0.78 -10.52 5.10
N LEU A 197 -0.60 -11.79 5.44
CA LEU A 197 -0.80 -12.30 6.79
C LEU A 197 0.50 -12.16 7.57
N THR A 198 0.43 -11.53 8.73
CA THR A 198 1.60 -11.33 9.59
C THR A 198 1.53 -12.24 10.80
N GLY A 199 2.56 -13.06 11.01
CA GLY A 199 2.64 -14.00 12.12
C GLY A 199 1.72 -15.22 11.96
N ASP A 200 1.84 -16.17 12.88
CA ASP A 200 1.17 -17.48 12.76
C ASP A 200 -0.31 -17.40 13.10
N GLU A 201 -0.68 -16.51 14.03
CA GLU A 201 -2.05 -16.36 14.55
C GLU A 201 -2.98 -15.65 13.58
N MET A 202 -2.48 -14.74 12.74
CA MET A 202 -3.32 -14.02 11.79
C MET A 202 -3.75 -14.96 10.66
N ILE A 203 -5.06 -15.16 10.53
CA ILE A 203 -5.65 -16.07 9.55
C ILE A 203 -6.34 -15.37 8.39
N PHE A 204 -6.67 -14.09 8.58
CA PHE A 204 -7.42 -13.31 7.62
C PHE A 204 -7.01 -11.83 7.76
N ASN A 205 -6.69 -11.19 6.64
CA ASN A 205 -6.43 -9.76 6.54
C ASN A 205 -6.88 -9.36 5.14
N THR A 206 -7.99 -8.63 5.03
CA THR A 206 -8.57 -8.29 3.73
C THR A 206 -9.36 -7.00 3.85
N ALA A 207 -9.07 -6.07 2.94
CA ALA A 207 -9.86 -4.88 2.71
C ALA A 207 -11.11 -5.23 1.91
N PHE A 208 -12.23 -4.65 2.29
CA PHE A 208 -13.50 -4.74 1.57
C PHE A 208 -13.95 -3.35 1.16
N LEU A 209 -14.15 -3.15 -0.14
CA LEU A 209 -14.83 -1.98 -0.65
C LEU A 209 -16.33 -2.23 -0.58
N ILE A 210 -17.04 -1.49 0.25
CA ILE A 210 -18.48 -1.63 0.42
C ILE A 210 -19.19 -0.31 0.10
N LYS A 211 -20.49 -0.37 -0.20
CA LYS A 211 -21.29 0.86 -0.22
C LYS A 211 -21.43 1.38 1.21
N ALA A 212 -21.29 2.69 1.39
CA ALA A 212 -21.45 3.32 2.70
C ALA A 212 -22.82 3.04 3.34
N SER A 213 -23.87 2.89 2.51
CA SER A 213 -25.22 2.50 2.93
C SER A 213 -25.31 1.11 3.55
N ASP A 214 -24.40 0.21 3.19
CA ASP A 214 -24.47 -1.21 3.53
C ASP A 214 -23.62 -1.54 4.79
N LYS A 215 -22.99 -0.52 5.38
CA LYS A 215 -22.11 -0.62 6.55
C LYS A 215 -22.72 -1.38 7.71
N GLU A 216 -23.95 -1.02 8.11
CA GLU A 216 -24.64 -1.68 9.23
C GLU A 216 -24.97 -3.15 8.95
N ILE A 217 -25.23 -3.49 7.68
CA ILE A 217 -25.47 -4.87 7.29
C ILE A 217 -24.14 -5.64 7.40
N PHE A 218 -23.04 -5.04 6.93
CA PHE A 218 -21.70 -5.64 6.98
C PHE A 218 -21.27 -5.93 8.42
N TYR A 219 -21.50 -4.99 9.35
CA TYR A 219 -21.20 -5.17 10.77
C TYR A 219 -21.97 -6.36 11.35
N LYS A 220 -23.28 -6.47 11.07
CA LYS A 220 -24.09 -7.61 11.49
C LYS A 220 -23.60 -8.96 10.92
N ALA A 221 -22.99 -8.96 9.74
CA ALA A 221 -22.40 -10.17 9.17
C ALA A 221 -21.13 -10.60 9.93
N ILE A 222 -20.31 -9.65 10.38
CA ILE A 222 -19.16 -9.90 11.25
C ILE A 222 -19.64 -10.43 12.60
N ASP A 223 -20.65 -9.83 13.22
CA ASP A 223 -21.19 -10.30 14.52
C ASP A 223 -21.69 -11.76 14.44
N LYS A 224 -22.34 -12.13 13.33
CA LYS A 224 -22.78 -13.51 13.10
C LYS A 224 -21.59 -14.46 12.93
N LEU A 225 -20.50 -14.03 12.31
CA LEU A 225 -19.28 -14.81 12.22
C LEU A 225 -18.64 -14.98 13.59
N ASP A 226 -18.50 -13.91 14.35
CA ASP A 226 -17.93 -13.93 15.70
C ASP A 226 -18.69 -14.91 16.62
N GLN A 227 -20.02 -14.83 16.64
CA GLN A 227 -20.89 -15.78 17.35
C GLN A 227 -20.68 -17.22 16.90
N LYS A 228 -20.59 -17.47 15.58
CA LYS A 228 -20.40 -18.81 15.02
C LYS A 228 -19.06 -19.44 15.43
N PHE A 229 -18.04 -18.63 15.68
CA PHE A 229 -16.73 -19.11 16.07
C PHE A 229 -16.51 -19.20 17.59
N GLU A 230 -17.55 -18.91 18.40
CA GLU A 230 -17.58 -19.16 19.85
C GLU A 230 -16.31 -18.73 20.59
N ASP A 231 -15.84 -17.51 20.30
CA ASP A 231 -14.65 -16.90 20.92
C ASP A 231 -13.31 -17.61 20.60
N ALA A 232 -13.26 -18.48 19.60
CA ALA A 232 -12.03 -19.09 19.09
C ALA A 232 -11.21 -18.15 18.19
N LEU A 233 -11.88 -17.16 17.61
CA LEU A 233 -11.31 -16.11 16.76
C LEU A 233 -11.41 -14.76 17.45
N ASN A 234 -10.54 -13.83 17.08
CA ASN A 234 -10.65 -12.42 17.39
C ASN A 234 -10.85 -11.66 16.08
N PHE A 235 -12.02 -11.04 15.91
CA PHE A 235 -12.32 -10.18 14.77
C PHE A 235 -12.02 -8.72 15.11
N ARG A 236 -11.14 -8.10 14.32
CA ARG A 236 -10.86 -6.67 14.38
C ARG A 236 -11.31 -6.03 13.07
N LEU A 237 -12.17 -5.03 13.19
CA LEU A 237 -12.65 -4.23 12.08
C LEU A 237 -12.01 -2.85 12.13
N VAL A 238 -11.43 -2.38 11.02
CA VAL A 238 -10.79 -1.07 10.91
C VAL A 238 -11.47 -0.28 9.80
N GLY A 239 -11.93 0.93 10.14
CA GLY A 239 -12.58 1.86 9.22
C GLY A 239 -13.83 2.54 9.81
N PRO A 240 -14.56 3.35 9.03
CA PRO A 240 -14.41 3.54 7.58
C PRO A 240 -13.09 4.20 7.20
N LEU A 241 -12.38 3.62 6.24
CA LEU A 241 -11.15 4.17 5.67
C LEU A 241 -11.44 4.75 4.27
N PRO A 242 -10.61 5.69 3.79
CA PRO A 242 -10.55 5.99 2.37
C PRO A 242 -10.08 4.73 1.63
N SER A 243 -10.28 4.69 0.32
CA SER A 243 -10.00 3.51 -0.52
C SER A 243 -8.50 3.29 -0.75
N TYR A 244 -7.69 3.13 0.29
CA TYR A 244 -6.24 2.97 0.18
C TYR A 244 -5.89 1.71 -0.63
N SER A 245 -6.54 0.59 -0.36
CA SER A 245 -6.24 -0.68 -1.01
C SER A 245 -6.79 -0.79 -2.43
N PHE A 246 -7.79 0.03 -2.77
CA PHE A 246 -8.47 -0.01 -4.08
C PHE A 246 -8.05 1.12 -5.04
N SER A 247 -7.70 2.27 -4.50
CA SER A 247 -7.38 3.47 -5.29
C SER A 247 -6.52 4.44 -4.49
N THR A 248 -5.24 4.11 -4.29
CA THR A 248 -4.24 5.08 -3.84
C THR A 248 -3.51 5.66 -5.04
N ILE A 249 -3.37 6.98 -5.07
CA ILE A 249 -2.65 7.66 -6.15
C ILE A 249 -1.16 7.78 -5.81
N LEU A 250 -0.33 7.41 -6.79
CA LEU A 250 1.11 7.59 -6.76
C LEU A 250 1.49 8.78 -7.62
N PHE A 251 2.05 9.80 -6.99
CA PHE A 251 2.67 10.91 -7.70
C PHE A 251 4.16 10.62 -7.88
N ASN A 252 4.55 10.39 -9.13
CA ASN A 252 5.94 10.15 -9.50
C ASN A 252 6.54 11.46 -10.02
N ARG A 253 7.62 11.91 -9.38
CA ARG A 253 8.39 13.08 -9.79
C ARG A 253 9.80 12.65 -10.16
N ILE A 254 10.23 12.99 -11.37
CA ILE A 254 11.62 12.82 -11.78
C ILE A 254 12.38 14.10 -11.45
N ASN A 255 13.50 13.99 -10.74
CA ASN A 255 14.29 15.15 -10.36
C ASN A 255 14.94 15.78 -11.60
N LYS A 256 14.65 17.06 -11.84
CA LYS A 256 15.22 17.81 -12.98
C LYS A 256 16.75 17.77 -13.00
N HIS A 257 17.40 17.88 -11.84
CA HIS A 257 18.85 17.81 -11.75
C HIS A 257 19.39 16.43 -12.15
N GLU A 258 18.67 15.35 -11.82
CA GLU A 258 19.06 14.00 -12.24
C GLU A 258 18.90 13.81 -13.74
N VAL A 259 17.86 14.38 -14.35
CA VAL A 259 17.67 14.37 -15.81
C VAL A 259 18.79 15.12 -16.51
N GLU A 260 19.17 16.32 -16.03
CA GLU A 260 20.29 17.07 -16.61
C GLU A 260 21.62 16.33 -16.44
N LYS A 261 21.90 15.78 -15.27
CA LYS A 261 23.12 14.97 -15.04
C LYS A 261 23.14 13.70 -15.91
N ALA A 262 22.00 13.05 -16.10
CA ALA A 262 21.89 11.89 -16.99
C ALA A 262 22.10 12.29 -18.46
N LYS A 263 21.59 13.45 -18.86
CA LYS A 263 21.79 14.05 -20.19
C LYS A 263 23.28 14.32 -20.45
N GLU A 264 23.98 14.91 -19.47
CA GLU A 264 25.44 15.10 -19.51
C GLU A 264 26.20 13.76 -19.59
N THR A 265 25.78 12.77 -18.80
CA THR A 265 26.40 11.43 -18.78
C THR A 265 26.28 10.71 -20.13
N LEU A 266 25.17 10.89 -20.85
CA LEU A 266 25.00 10.36 -22.21
C LEU A 266 25.53 11.30 -23.32
N GLY A 267 26.08 12.48 -22.97
CA GLY A 267 26.60 13.44 -23.94
C GLY A 267 25.53 14.04 -24.86
N LEU A 268 24.28 14.14 -24.40
CA LEU A 268 23.17 14.68 -25.18
C LEU A 268 23.15 16.21 -25.10
N ASN A 269 23.29 16.92 -26.23
CA ASN A 269 23.30 18.39 -26.26
C ASN A 269 21.97 19.04 -26.68
N GLY A 270 20.97 18.24 -27.07
CA GLY A 270 19.70 18.71 -27.62
C GLY A 270 18.47 18.30 -26.80
N GLU A 271 17.31 18.25 -27.46
CA GLU A 271 16.08 17.72 -26.88
C GLU A 271 16.23 16.25 -26.49
N ILE A 272 15.70 15.91 -25.32
CA ILE A 272 15.71 14.54 -24.81
C ILE A 272 14.55 13.79 -25.49
N THR A 273 14.85 13.14 -26.62
CA THR A 273 13.89 12.30 -27.34
C THR A 273 14.24 10.82 -27.20
N ASP A 274 13.26 9.93 -27.29
CA ASP A 274 13.49 8.48 -27.16
C ASP A 274 14.55 7.98 -28.16
N LYS A 275 14.52 8.49 -29.40
CA LYS A 275 15.49 8.16 -30.45
C LYS A 275 16.91 8.61 -30.07
N ALA A 276 17.08 9.85 -29.59
CA ALA A 276 18.38 10.38 -29.20
C ALA A 276 18.97 9.62 -28.01
N VAL A 277 18.15 9.33 -27.00
CA VAL A 277 18.55 8.57 -25.81
C VAL A 277 18.99 7.15 -26.17
N ASN A 278 18.20 6.42 -26.97
CA ASN A 278 18.56 5.06 -27.41
C ASN A 278 19.85 5.05 -28.26
N HIS A 279 20.05 6.06 -29.12
CA HIS A 279 21.24 6.15 -29.96
C HIS A 279 22.51 6.39 -29.14
N ALA A 280 22.50 7.39 -28.26
CA ALA A 280 23.64 7.71 -27.40
C ALA A 280 24.01 6.55 -26.47
N TYR A 281 23.00 5.88 -25.88
CA TYR A 281 23.23 4.70 -25.06
C TYR A 281 23.93 3.57 -25.83
N ARG A 282 23.46 3.23 -27.03
CA ARG A 282 24.06 2.15 -27.84
C ARG A 282 25.53 2.43 -28.18
N GLN A 283 25.86 3.68 -28.53
CA GLN A 283 27.23 4.08 -28.81
C GLN A 283 28.13 3.91 -27.58
N LEU A 284 27.70 4.42 -26.43
CA LEU A 284 28.47 4.35 -25.19
C LEU A 284 28.56 2.93 -24.62
N ALA A 285 27.47 2.15 -24.70
CA ALA A 285 27.45 0.75 -24.26
C ALA A 285 28.40 -0.13 -25.07
N GLN A 286 28.55 0.12 -26.38
CA GLN A 286 29.51 -0.60 -27.22
C GLN A 286 30.97 -0.27 -26.86
N VAL A 287 31.24 0.97 -26.50
CA VAL A 287 32.59 1.45 -26.12
C VAL A 287 32.99 0.96 -24.73
N TYR A 288 32.07 1.02 -23.76
CA TYR A 288 32.33 0.74 -22.35
C TYR A 288 31.84 -0.64 -21.89
N HIS A 289 31.54 -1.56 -22.81
CA HIS A 289 31.06 -2.90 -22.47
C HIS A 289 32.03 -3.62 -21.52
N PRO A 290 31.54 -4.29 -20.46
CA PRO A 290 32.39 -4.90 -19.44
C PRO A 290 33.30 -6.01 -19.99
N ASP A 291 32.83 -6.79 -20.97
CA ASP A 291 33.65 -7.81 -21.64
C ASP A 291 34.89 -7.25 -22.35
N LYS A 292 34.88 -5.96 -22.70
CA LYS A 292 35.99 -5.28 -23.40
C LYS A 292 36.82 -4.39 -22.47
N ASN A 293 36.31 -4.06 -21.29
CA ASN A 293 36.93 -3.09 -20.38
C ASN A 293 36.72 -3.51 -18.91
N ALA A 294 37.76 -4.08 -18.29
CA ALA A 294 37.75 -4.36 -16.85
C ALA A 294 38.03 -3.10 -16.01
N GLY A 295 37.59 -3.08 -14.74
CA GLY A 295 37.88 -1.99 -13.80
C GLY A 295 37.03 -0.74 -14.02
N GLN A 296 37.66 0.39 -14.40
CA GLN A 296 36.96 1.68 -14.60
C GLN A 296 35.89 1.64 -15.71
N GLY A 297 35.98 0.68 -16.64
CA GLY A 297 34.95 0.44 -17.67
C GLY A 297 33.61 0.01 -17.09
N GLN A 298 33.60 -0.88 -16.09
CA GLN A 298 32.39 -1.35 -15.42
C GLN A 298 31.66 -0.19 -14.72
N LEU A 299 32.38 0.62 -13.93
CA LEU A 299 31.80 1.77 -13.23
C LEU A 299 31.18 2.78 -14.21
N LYS A 300 31.83 3.03 -15.35
CA LYS A 300 31.28 3.89 -16.40
C LYS A 300 30.04 3.27 -17.05
N PHE A 301 30.06 1.97 -17.32
CA PHE A 301 28.91 1.26 -17.89
C PHE A 301 27.68 1.32 -16.97
N ASP A 302 27.88 1.16 -15.66
CA ASP A 302 26.80 1.26 -14.67
C ASP A 302 26.21 2.67 -14.61
N LEU A 303 27.04 3.72 -14.68
CA LEU A 303 26.60 5.11 -14.78
C LEU A 303 25.80 5.37 -16.07
N ILE A 304 26.27 4.84 -17.21
CA ILE A 304 25.56 4.94 -18.50
C ILE A 304 24.20 4.24 -18.44
N ASN A 305 24.14 3.03 -17.86
CA ASN A 305 22.88 2.30 -17.66
C ASN A 305 21.91 3.06 -16.77
N SER A 306 22.39 3.64 -15.67
CA SER A 306 21.58 4.45 -14.76
C SER A 306 21.03 5.70 -15.47
N ALA A 307 21.90 6.45 -16.16
CA ALA A 307 21.52 7.63 -16.93
C ALA A 307 20.50 7.29 -18.04
N TYR A 308 20.70 6.18 -18.75
CA TYR A 308 19.76 5.69 -19.75
C TYR A 308 18.39 5.38 -19.14
N LYS A 309 18.33 4.67 -18.00
CA LYS A 309 17.06 4.39 -17.30
C LYS A 309 16.32 5.67 -16.93
N ILE A 310 17.00 6.64 -16.33
CA ILE A 310 16.43 7.94 -15.95
C ILE A 310 15.85 8.67 -17.17
N LEU A 311 16.60 8.75 -18.27
CA LEU A 311 16.16 9.45 -19.48
C LEU A 311 15.04 8.69 -20.22
N LYS A 312 15.03 7.36 -20.16
CA LYS A 312 13.93 6.53 -20.69
C LYS A 312 12.65 6.74 -19.91
N ASP A 313 12.73 6.80 -18.58
CA ASP A 313 11.57 7.12 -17.76
C ASP A 313 11.08 8.54 -18.02
N PHE A 314 12.01 9.51 -18.12
CA PHE A 314 11.68 10.89 -18.46
C PHE A 314 11.02 11.05 -19.85
N THR A 315 11.53 10.40 -20.89
CA THR A 315 10.94 10.48 -22.24
C THR A 315 9.54 9.87 -22.29
N ARG A 316 9.26 8.86 -21.47
CA ARG A 316 7.94 8.23 -21.37
C ARG A 316 6.94 9.03 -20.53
N ARG A 317 7.40 9.56 -19.39
CA ARG A 317 6.53 10.08 -18.32
C ARG A 317 6.60 11.61 -18.15
N GLY A 318 7.65 12.24 -18.69
CA GLY A 318 8.03 13.61 -18.38
C GLY A 318 8.46 13.77 -16.92
N PHE A 319 8.45 15.01 -16.41
CA PHE A 319 8.84 15.29 -15.02
C PHE A 319 7.84 14.84 -13.96
N PHE A 320 6.59 14.58 -14.36
CA PHE A 320 5.46 14.32 -13.47
C PHE A 320 4.58 13.25 -14.08
N ASP A 321 4.21 12.24 -13.29
CA ASP A 321 3.33 11.16 -13.70
C ASP A 321 2.38 10.76 -12.56
N VAL A 322 1.21 10.25 -12.92
CA VAL A 322 0.15 9.89 -11.97
C VAL A 322 -0.26 8.45 -12.25
N ASP A 323 0.05 7.56 -11.32
CA ASP A 323 -0.33 6.15 -11.36
C ASP A 323 -1.34 5.84 -10.24
N ILE A 324 -2.09 4.75 -10.38
CA ILE A 324 -2.87 4.16 -9.28
C ILE A 324 -2.07 2.98 -8.75
N TYR A 325 -1.81 2.99 -7.44
CA TYR A 325 -1.30 1.82 -6.75
C TYR A 325 -2.40 0.78 -6.64
N HIS A 326 -2.11 -0.40 -7.19
CA HIS A 326 -2.89 -1.60 -6.95
C HIS A 326 -2.12 -2.47 -5.96
N TRP A 327 -2.76 -2.83 -4.86
CA TRP A 327 -2.16 -3.74 -3.89
C TRP A 327 -1.99 -5.11 -4.53
N GLU A 328 -0.74 -5.53 -4.73
CA GLU A 328 -0.42 -6.87 -5.18
C GLU A 328 -0.13 -7.76 -3.96
N VAL A 329 -0.89 -8.84 -3.81
CA VAL A 329 -0.59 -9.84 -2.77
C VAL A 329 0.70 -10.55 -3.16
N GLY A 330 1.69 -10.58 -2.26
CA GLY A 330 2.87 -11.41 -2.45
C GLY A 330 2.46 -12.86 -2.67
N ARG A 331 2.87 -13.44 -3.80
CA ARG A 331 2.55 -14.84 -4.15
C ARG A 331 3.07 -15.84 -3.12
#